data_AF-A0A380P6P3-F1
#
_entry.id   AF-A0A380P6P3-F1
#
_cell.length_a   1.000
_cell.length_b   1.000
_cell.length_c   1.000
_cell.angle_alpha   90.00
_cell.angle_beta   90.00
_cell.angle_gamma   90.00
#
_symmetry.space_group_name_H-M   'P 1'
#
loop_
_entity.id
_entity.type
_entity.pdbx_description
1 polymer ?
#
loop_
_entity_poly.entity_id
_entity_poly.type
_entity_poly.pdbx_seq_one_letter_code
_entity_poly.pdbx_strand_id
1 'polypeptide(L)'
;MSRLAWYYMNDDPLYHAANVSKDAMVMLVQRLLRQNQDQLQLYQSMLNKPGFVSQFTDQLLELRQSGLQQHDLEAIQGNLKNAQTLVYKLHDLTLIGDQLDAILAERGQYLNSDLLLALKVYLNTDKADLSHHQFLLIDMRK
;
A
#
# COMPACT_ATOMS: atom_id res chain seq x y z
N MET A 1 12.71 0.13 5.32
CA MET A 1 13.70 -0.48 4.41
C MET A 1 14.01 -1.88 4.88
N SER A 2 13.74 -2.90 4.06
CA SER A 2 14.20 -4.27 4.33
C SER A 2 15.61 -4.45 3.78
N ARG A 3 16.58 -4.81 4.65
CA ARG A 3 17.96 -5.09 4.24
C ARG A 3 18.06 -6.26 3.25
N LEU A 4 17.10 -7.18 3.29
CA LEU A 4 17.05 -8.32 2.39
C LEU A 4 16.64 -7.90 0.97
N ALA A 5 15.63 -7.04 0.84
CA ALA A 5 15.22 -6.49 -0.46
C ALA A 5 16.35 -5.66 -1.07
N TRP A 6 17.04 -4.87 -0.25
CA TRP A 6 18.26 -4.17 -0.67
C TRP A 6 19.33 -5.14 -1.18
N TYR A 7 19.64 -6.20 -0.42
CA TYR A 7 20.68 -7.16 -0.80
C TYR A 7 20.47 -7.80 -2.18
N TYR A 8 19.23 -8.11 -2.55
CA TYR A 8 18.91 -8.75 -3.83
C TYR A 8 18.64 -7.77 -4.99
N MET A 9 18.24 -6.52 -4.71
CA MET A 9 17.73 -5.60 -5.73
C MET A 9 18.55 -4.30 -5.86
N ASN A 10 19.60 -4.08 -5.05
CA ASN A 10 20.32 -2.80 -5.05
C ASN A 10 20.96 -2.43 -6.39
N ASP A 11 21.35 -3.40 -7.22
CA ASP A 11 21.92 -3.13 -8.54
C ASP A 11 20.84 -2.98 -9.64
N ASP A 12 19.56 -3.17 -9.30
CA ASP A 12 18.43 -3.00 -10.22
C ASP A 12 17.99 -1.52 -10.25
N PRO A 13 17.93 -0.87 -11.45
CA PRO A 13 17.40 0.49 -11.60
C PRO A 13 16.01 0.70 -10.98
N LEU A 14 15.18 -0.36 -10.88
CA LEU A 14 13.89 -0.30 -10.17
C LEU A 14 14.05 0.12 -8.70
N TYR A 15 15.09 -0.34 -8.01
CA TYR A 15 15.26 -0.11 -6.58
C TYR A 15 15.55 1.37 -6.26
N HIS A 16 16.29 2.05 -7.12
CA HIS A 16 16.63 3.46 -6.95
C HIS A 16 15.49 4.42 -7.32
N ALA A 17 14.58 4.02 -8.22
CA ALA A 17 13.38 4.79 -8.57
C ALA A 17 12.26 4.66 -7.51
N ALA A 18 12.33 3.64 -6.65
CA ALA A 18 11.21 3.13 -5.84
C ALA A 18 11.00 3.75 -4.44
N ASN A 19 11.57 4.91 -4.12
CA ASN A 19 11.44 5.45 -2.75
C ASN A 19 10.73 6.79 -2.68
N VAL A 20 9.40 6.74 -2.66
CA VAL A 20 8.59 7.89 -2.27
C VAL A 20 8.58 8.03 -0.75
N SER A 21 8.94 9.20 -0.24
CA SER A 21 8.91 9.48 1.20
C SER A 21 7.48 9.49 1.75
N LYS A 22 7.33 9.31 3.07
CA LYS A 22 6.03 9.39 3.73
C LYS A 22 5.35 10.76 3.49
N ASP A 23 6.11 11.85 3.55
CA ASP A 23 5.56 13.19 3.31
C ASP A 23 5.11 13.38 1.86
N ALA A 24 5.88 12.86 0.89
CA ALA A 24 5.47 12.87 -0.51
C ALA A 24 4.22 12.02 -0.76
N MET A 25 4.06 10.90 -0.04
CA MET A 25 2.83 10.11 -0.01
C MET A 25 1.65 10.91 0.52
N VAL A 26 1.80 11.57 1.68
CA VAL A 26 0.75 12.43 2.24
C VAL A 26 0.35 13.53 1.25
N MET A 27 1.30 14.16 0.56
CA MET A 27 1.01 15.17 -0.47
C MET A 27 0.26 14.62 -1.68
N LEU A 28 0.60 13.42 -2.15
CA LEU A 28 -0.08 12.77 -3.27
C LEU A 28 -1.50 12.35 -2.87
N VAL A 29 -1.66 11.73 -1.71
CA VAL A 29 -2.97 11.37 -1.15
C VAL A 29 -3.83 12.61 -0.92
N GLN A 30 -3.26 13.72 -0.42
CA GLN A 30 -3.98 15.00 -0.29
C GLN A 30 -4.56 15.47 -1.62
N ARG A 31 -3.78 15.36 -2.70
CA ARG A 31 -4.21 15.76 -4.04
C ARG A 31 -5.35 14.87 -4.54
N LEU A 32 -5.19 13.55 -4.43
CA LEU A 32 -6.19 12.57 -4.84
C LEU A 32 -7.51 12.75 -4.07
N LEU A 33 -7.45 12.91 -2.76
CA LEU A 33 -8.64 13.15 -1.93
C LEU A 33 -9.40 14.41 -2.35
N ARG A 34 -8.69 15.50 -2.69
CA ARG A 34 -9.32 16.74 -3.18
C ARG A 34 -9.92 16.58 -4.57
N GLN A 35 -9.26 15.88 -5.47
CA GLN A 35 -9.75 15.64 -6.83
C GLN A 35 -11.00 14.75 -6.86
N ASN A 36 -11.14 13.86 -5.86
CA ASN A 36 -12.24 12.90 -5.79
C ASN A 36 -13.22 13.22 -4.66
N GLN A 37 -13.20 14.44 -4.11
CA GLN A 37 -14.01 14.80 -2.93
C GLN A 37 -15.48 14.43 -3.10
N ASP A 38 -16.06 14.70 -4.27
CA ASP A 38 -17.48 14.44 -4.57
C ASP A 38 -17.81 12.94 -4.72
N GLN A 39 -16.80 12.09 -4.87
CA GLN A 39 -16.94 10.64 -4.96
C GLN A 39 -16.75 9.96 -3.60
N LEU A 40 -16.23 10.66 -2.59
CA LEU A 40 -16.03 10.10 -1.24
C LEU A 40 -17.37 9.93 -0.52
N GLN A 41 -17.58 8.75 0.07
CA GLN A 41 -18.81 8.39 0.77
C GLN A 41 -18.75 8.69 2.26
N LEU A 42 -17.57 8.59 2.88
CA LEU A 42 -17.38 8.83 4.32
C LEU A 42 -16.57 10.09 4.60
N TYR A 43 -15.47 10.29 3.86
CA TYR A 43 -14.42 11.22 4.26
C TYR A 43 -14.49 12.61 3.63
N GLN A 44 -15.48 12.89 2.77
CA GLN A 44 -15.64 14.19 2.10
C GLN A 44 -15.57 15.40 3.04
N SER A 45 -16.21 15.31 4.22
CA SER A 45 -16.28 16.41 5.19
C SER A 45 -15.06 16.51 6.09
N MET A 46 -14.17 15.51 6.04
CA MET A 46 -12.98 15.41 6.88
C MET A 46 -11.73 15.98 6.20
N LEU A 47 -11.76 16.30 4.91
CA LEU A 47 -10.59 16.77 4.15
C LEU A 47 -9.95 18.04 4.71
N ASN A 48 -10.73 18.89 5.39
CA ASN A 48 -10.26 20.12 6.01
C ASN A 48 -9.81 19.95 7.47
N LYS A 49 -9.91 18.74 8.04
CA LYS A 49 -9.53 18.47 9.42
C LYS A 49 -8.00 18.33 9.52
N PRO A 50 -7.33 19.03 10.44
CA PRO A 50 -5.91 18.87 10.67
C PRO A 50 -5.56 17.40 10.96
N GLY A 51 -4.49 16.90 10.32
CA GLY A 51 -4.00 15.53 10.53
C GLY A 51 -4.80 14.42 9.83
N PHE A 52 -6.00 14.71 9.31
CA PHE A 52 -6.85 13.70 8.66
C PHE A 52 -6.13 13.02 7.49
N VAL A 53 -5.53 13.81 6.59
CA VAL A 53 -4.86 13.26 5.41
C VAL A 53 -3.69 12.34 5.81
N SER A 54 -2.94 12.68 6.87
CA SER A 54 -1.87 11.81 7.37
C SER A 54 -2.44 10.49 7.89
N GLN A 55 -3.51 10.55 8.69
CA GLN A 55 -4.13 9.36 9.24
C GLN A 55 -4.77 8.47 8.15
N PHE A 56 -5.39 9.08 7.15
CA PHE A 56 -5.91 8.37 5.98
C PHE A 56 -4.77 7.69 5.20
N THR A 57 -3.66 8.40 4.98
CA THR A 57 -2.48 7.86 4.30
C THR A 57 -1.92 6.65 5.07
N ASP A 58 -1.83 6.74 6.40
CA ASP A 58 -1.37 5.64 7.24
C ASP A 58 -2.28 4.40 7.11
N GLN A 59 -3.59 4.59 7.19
CA GLN A 59 -4.56 3.49 7.03
C GLN A 59 -4.53 2.87 5.63
N LEU A 60 -4.34 3.69 4.59
CA LEU A 60 -4.19 3.21 3.22
C LEU A 60 -2.93 2.33 3.10
N LEU A 61 -1.80 2.78 3.63
CA LEU A 61 -0.54 2.02 3.58
C LEU A 61 -0.62 0.73 4.40
N GLU A 62 -1.27 0.74 5.57
CA GLU A 62 -1.51 -0.47 6.37
C GLU A 62 -2.37 -1.49 5.62
N LEU A 63 -3.45 -1.03 4.97
CA LEU A 63 -4.32 -1.90 4.18
C LEU A 63 -3.53 -2.59 3.07
N ARG A 64 -2.65 -1.87 2.37
CA ARG A 64 -1.79 -2.44 1.34
C ARG A 64 -0.79 -3.45 1.88
N GLN A 65 -0.19 -3.16 3.03
CA GLN A 65 0.76 -4.08 3.68
C GLN A 65 0.10 -5.39 4.13
N SER A 66 -1.19 -5.35 4.46
CA SER A 66 -1.92 -6.57 4.84
C SER A 66 -2.05 -7.58 3.68
N GLY A 67 -1.78 -7.16 2.43
CA GLY A 67 -1.92 -8.00 1.25
C GLY A 67 -3.37 -8.24 0.84
N LEU A 68 -4.33 -7.61 1.52
CA LEU A 68 -5.73 -7.63 1.14
C LEU A 68 -5.89 -6.97 -0.22
N GLN A 69 -6.43 -7.71 -1.18
CA GLN A 69 -6.76 -7.21 -2.51
C GLN A 69 -8.17 -6.67 -2.54
N GLN A 70 -8.50 -5.92 -3.58
CA GLN A 70 -9.84 -5.34 -3.78
C GLN A 70 -10.95 -6.40 -3.72
N HIS A 71 -10.71 -7.62 -4.22
CA HIS A 71 -11.65 -8.73 -4.14
C HIS A 71 -11.88 -9.24 -2.71
N ASP A 72 -10.89 -9.14 -1.82
CA ASP A 72 -11.03 -9.55 -0.41
C ASP A 72 -11.98 -8.58 0.31
N LEU A 73 -11.94 -7.32 -0.11
CA LEU A 73 -12.80 -6.27 0.43
C LEU A 73 -14.25 -6.44 -0.02
N GLU A 74 -14.51 -6.89 -1.24
CA GLU A 74 -15.86 -7.21 -1.74
C GLU A 74 -16.50 -8.39 -0.95
N ALA A 75 -15.71 -9.42 -0.65
CA ALA A 75 -16.16 -10.55 0.18
C ALA A 75 -16.50 -10.14 1.63
N ILE A 76 -15.77 -9.16 2.17
CA ILE A 76 -16.05 -8.57 3.48
C ILE A 76 -17.36 -7.77 3.43
N GLN A 77 -17.59 -6.97 2.37
CA GLN A 77 -18.81 -6.17 2.22
C GLN A 77 -20.09 -7.02 2.16
N GLY A 78 -20.06 -8.15 1.45
CA GLY A 78 -21.23 -9.04 1.31
C GLY A 78 -21.70 -9.69 2.62
N ASN A 79 -20.79 -9.83 3.61
CA ASN A 79 -21.09 -10.48 4.89
C ASN A 79 -21.56 -9.53 6.00
N LEU A 80 -21.50 -8.21 5.78
CA LEU A 80 -21.70 -7.22 6.82
C LEU A 80 -23.07 -6.55 6.74
N LYS A 81 -24.12 -7.24 7.19
CA LYS A 81 -25.50 -6.72 7.19
C LYS A 81 -25.72 -5.44 8.04
N ASN A 82 -24.74 -4.97 8.82
CA ASN A 82 -24.84 -3.78 9.68
C ASN A 82 -23.60 -2.87 9.67
N ALA A 83 -22.70 -2.98 8.68
CA ALA A 83 -21.43 -2.24 8.69
C ALA A 83 -21.35 -1.15 7.61
N GLN A 84 -22.43 -0.39 7.39
CA GLN A 84 -22.48 0.66 6.36
C GLN A 84 -21.29 1.63 6.42
N THR A 85 -20.88 2.04 7.64
CA THR A 85 -19.71 2.89 7.85
C THR A 85 -18.41 2.23 7.38
N LEU A 86 -18.26 0.92 7.59
CA LEU A 86 -17.10 0.18 7.12
C LEU A 86 -17.11 0.05 5.60
N VAL A 87 -18.28 -0.16 4.99
CA VAL A 87 -18.43 -0.16 3.53
C VAL A 87 -17.98 1.18 2.94
N TYR A 88 -18.46 2.30 3.47
CA TYR A 88 -18.07 3.64 3.00
C TYR A 88 -16.58 3.94 3.24
N LYS A 89 -16.02 3.46 4.35
CA LYS A 89 -14.59 3.55 4.62
C LYS A 89 -13.76 2.77 3.59
N LEU A 90 -14.14 1.54 3.29
CA LEU A 90 -13.46 0.69 2.32
C LEU A 90 -13.60 1.25 0.91
N HIS A 91 -14.78 1.75 0.54
CA HIS A 91 -14.98 2.47 -0.71
C HIS A 91 -13.96 3.60 -0.86
N ASP A 92 -13.85 4.51 0.12
CA ASP A 92 -12.95 5.65 0.03
C ASP A 92 -11.47 5.23 0.00
N LEU A 93 -11.09 4.20 0.77
CA LEU A 93 -9.72 3.66 0.76
C LEU A 93 -9.36 3.01 -0.58
N THR A 94 -10.28 2.23 -1.17
CA THR A 94 -10.05 1.58 -2.47
C THR A 94 -9.98 2.59 -3.60
N LEU A 95 -10.92 3.55 -3.68
CA LEU A 95 -10.91 4.61 -4.69
C LEU A 95 -9.58 5.37 -4.74
N ILE A 96 -9.06 5.76 -3.58
CA ILE A 96 -7.80 6.50 -3.50
C ILE A 96 -6.58 5.59 -3.70
N GLY A 97 -6.65 4.35 -3.22
CA GLY A 97 -5.61 3.34 -3.42
C GLY A 97 -5.36 3.01 -4.89
N ASP A 98 -6.43 2.76 -5.65
CA ASP A 98 -6.35 2.40 -7.07
C ASP A 98 -5.75 3.54 -7.91
N GLN A 99 -6.15 4.79 -7.63
CA GLN A 99 -5.59 5.95 -8.32
C GLN A 99 -4.14 6.24 -7.92
N LEU A 100 -3.79 6.01 -6.65
CA LEU A 100 -2.40 6.11 -6.21
C LEU A 100 -1.53 5.10 -6.96
N ASP A 101 -2.02 3.88 -7.16
CA ASP A 101 -1.31 2.84 -7.91
C ASP A 101 -1.10 3.20 -9.37
N ALA A 102 -2.12 3.74 -10.03
CA ALA A 102 -1.99 4.24 -11.39
C ALA A 102 -0.89 5.31 -11.49
N ILE A 103 -0.89 6.31 -10.60
CA ILE A 103 0.11 7.39 -10.59
C ILE A 103 1.53 6.86 -10.34
N LEU A 104 1.67 5.92 -9.40
CA LEU A 104 2.97 5.33 -9.07
C LEU A 104 3.51 4.51 -10.25
N ALA A 105 2.66 3.68 -10.87
CA ALA A 105 3.01 2.90 -12.05
C ALA A 105 3.43 3.78 -13.23
N GLU A 106 2.68 4.85 -13.53
CA GLU A 106 3.03 5.82 -14.58
C GLU A 106 4.41 6.47 -14.36
N ARG A 107 4.82 6.65 -13.10
CA ARG A 107 6.09 7.26 -12.72
C ARG A 107 7.23 6.25 -12.57
N GLY A 108 6.96 4.96 -12.73
CA GLY A 108 7.92 3.90 -12.39
C GLY A 108 8.33 3.92 -10.91
N GLN A 109 7.46 4.45 -10.05
CA GLN A 109 7.66 4.52 -8.61
C GLN A 109 6.90 3.39 -7.95
N TYR A 110 7.44 2.88 -6.85
CA TYR A 110 6.82 1.81 -6.07
C TYR A 110 6.85 2.19 -4.59
N LEU A 111 6.02 1.56 -3.78
CA LEU A 111 6.10 1.70 -2.33
C LEU A 111 7.10 0.67 -1.76
N ASN A 112 7.60 0.96 -0.56
CA ASN A 112 8.43 0.00 0.18
C ASN A 112 7.72 -1.34 0.45
N SER A 113 6.40 -1.33 0.62
CA SER A 113 5.57 -2.55 0.72
C SER A 113 5.63 -3.36 -0.58
N ASP A 114 5.63 -2.66 -1.71
CA ASP A 114 5.63 -3.27 -3.03
C ASP A 114 7.01 -3.85 -3.34
N LEU A 115 8.09 -3.27 -2.81
CA LEU A 115 9.44 -3.85 -2.84
C LEU A 115 9.54 -5.19 -2.11
N LEU A 116 8.85 -5.35 -0.97
CA LEU A 116 8.78 -6.64 -0.27
C LEU A 116 7.97 -7.66 -1.07
N LEU A 117 6.89 -7.22 -1.71
CA LEU A 117 6.11 -8.07 -2.62
C LEU A 117 6.93 -8.45 -3.86
N ALA A 118 7.67 -7.51 -4.45
CA ALA A 118 8.56 -7.72 -5.58
C ALA A 118 9.69 -8.70 -5.20
N LEU A 119 10.27 -8.57 -4.01
CA LEU A 119 11.21 -9.54 -3.47
C LEU A 119 10.55 -10.92 -3.33
N LYS A 120 9.35 -11.02 -2.77
CA LYS A 120 8.61 -12.29 -2.67
C LYS A 120 8.41 -12.92 -4.06
N VAL A 121 8.02 -12.13 -5.06
CA VAL A 121 7.87 -12.61 -6.45
C VAL A 121 9.22 -13.05 -7.01
N TYR A 122 10.28 -12.26 -6.84
CA TYR A 122 11.63 -12.56 -7.30
C TYR A 122 12.16 -13.87 -6.71
N LEU A 123 12.01 -14.07 -5.39
CA LEU A 123 12.40 -15.31 -4.71
C LEU A 123 11.59 -16.53 -5.14
N ASN A 124 10.39 -16.33 -5.69
CA ASN A 124 9.56 -17.38 -6.28
C ASN A 124 9.92 -17.69 -7.76
N THR A 125 10.92 -17.01 -8.33
CA THR A 125 11.43 -17.35 -9.67
C THR A 125 12.68 -18.20 -9.59
N ASP A 126 12.97 -18.98 -10.64
CA ASP A 126 14.21 -19.78 -10.75
C ASP A 126 15.50 -18.94 -10.87
N LYS A 127 15.39 -17.60 -10.85
CA LYS A 127 16.54 -16.68 -10.93
C LYS A 127 17.27 -16.54 -9.59
N ALA A 128 16.64 -16.93 -8.49
CA ALA A 128 17.25 -16.91 -7.17
C ALA A 128 17.73 -18.31 -6.76
N ASP A 129 19.05 -18.55 -6.73
CA ASP A 129 19.60 -19.79 -6.18
C ASP A 129 19.52 -19.76 -4.65
N LEU A 130 18.52 -20.46 -4.11
CA LEU A 130 18.27 -20.57 -2.67
C LEU A 130 18.96 -21.79 -2.04
N SER A 131 19.68 -22.60 -2.83
CA SER A 131 20.20 -23.92 -2.41
C SER A 131 21.20 -23.85 -1.25
N HIS A 132 21.80 -22.68 -1.01
CA HIS A 132 22.76 -22.43 0.07
C HIS A 132 22.27 -21.38 1.09
N HIS A 133 20.97 -21.09 1.12
CA HIS A 133 20.39 -20.05 1.96
C HIS A 133 19.51 -20.64 3.07
N GLN A 134 19.70 -20.20 4.31
CA GLN A 134 18.86 -20.58 5.45
C GLN A 134 18.21 -19.34 6.05
N PHE A 135 16.88 -19.26 5.97
CA PHE A 135 16.09 -18.17 6.56
C PHE A 135 15.69 -18.53 8.00
N LEU A 136 16.09 -17.69 8.97
CA LEU A 136 15.68 -17.84 10.37
C LEU A 136 14.51 -16.90 10.67
N LEU A 137 13.33 -17.47 10.91
CA LEU A 137 12.17 -16.74 11.39
C LEU A 137 12.26 -16.63 12.91
N ILE A 138 12.61 -15.43 13.39
CA ILE A 138 12.65 -15.16 14.83
C ILE A 138 11.28 -14.59 15.23
N ASP A 139 10.44 -15.42 15.85
CA ASP A 139 9.19 -14.99 16.48
C ASP A 139 9.53 -14.18 17.74
N MET A 140 9.47 -12.86 17.65
CA MET A 140 9.65 -11.95 18.78
C MET A 140 8.31 -11.69 19.45
N ARG A 141 7.68 -12.72 20.02
CA ARG A 141 6.62 -12.54 21.01
C ARG A 141 7.25 -12.41 22.40
N LYS A 142 7.16 -11.22 22.99
CA LYS A 142 7.22 -11.01 24.43
C LYS A 142 5.83 -10.65 24.94
#